data_AF-A0A914PPJ9-F1
#
_entry.id   AF-A0A914PPJ9-F1
#
_cell.length_a   1.000
_cell.length_b   1.000
_cell.length_c   1.000
_cell.angle_alpha   90.00
_cell.angle_beta   90.00
_cell.angle_gamma   90.00
#
_symmetry.space_group_name_H-M   'P 1'
#
loop_
_entity.id
_entity.type
_entity.pdbx_description
1 polymer ?
#
loop_
_entity_poly.entity_id
_entity_poly.type
_entity_poly.pdbx_seq_one_letter_code
_entity_poly.pdbx_strand_id
1 'polypeptide(L)'
;MRGIESCAMVMCASSPEKVEIMEVDPSAKPGDIVYCEPFTHRPDAQLNPKKKVWETVAPDLMVSEDGKATYKGSVLLVAGKTPMTASTLRNVNVK
;
A
#
# COMPACT_ATOMS: atom_id res chain seq x y z
N MET A 1 -3.39 -10.38 17.55
CA MET A 1 -4.33 -11.45 17.15
C MET A 1 -4.42 -12.46 18.27
N ARG A 2 -5.62 -12.65 18.82
CA ARG A 2 -5.84 -13.25 20.14
C ARG A 2 -5.73 -14.78 20.10
N GLY A 3 -4.54 -15.30 19.80
CA GLY A 3 -4.27 -16.74 19.62
C GLY A 3 -4.48 -17.25 18.18
N ILE A 4 -4.72 -16.35 17.22
CA ILE A 4 -4.87 -16.68 15.79
C ILE A 4 -3.65 -16.08 15.07
N GLU A 5 -3.14 -16.74 14.04
CA GLU A 5 -2.04 -16.25 13.19
C GLU A 5 -2.58 -15.47 11.98
N SER A 6 -1.93 -14.35 11.62
CA SER A 6 -2.18 -13.63 10.36
C SER A 6 -0.87 -13.63 9.60
N CYS A 7 -0.98 -14.07 8.35
CA CYS A 7 0.15 -14.13 7.43
C CYS A 7 0.23 -12.89 6.52
N ALA A 8 -0.68 -11.92 6.67
CA ALA A 8 -0.73 -10.72 5.83
C ALA A 8 -1.43 -9.54 6.52
N MET A 9 -1.34 -8.36 5.91
CA MET A 9 -2.06 -7.15 6.31
C MET A 9 -2.77 -6.53 5.11
N VAL A 10 -3.96 -5.98 5.33
CA VAL A 10 -4.71 -5.24 4.31
C VAL A 10 -4.24 -3.79 4.36
N MET A 11 -3.88 -3.25 3.19
CA MET A 11 -3.46 -1.86 3.05
C MET A 11 -4.67 -0.93 3.12
N CYS A 12 -4.60 0.09 3.97
CA CYS A 12 -5.69 1.03 4.19
C CYS A 12 -5.20 2.47 4.21
N ALA A 13 -5.98 3.39 3.65
CA ALA A 13 -5.84 4.81 3.91
C ALA A 13 -6.38 5.13 5.31
N SER A 14 -5.61 5.84 6.12
CA SER A 14 -5.97 6.10 7.52
C SER A 14 -5.77 7.57 7.90
N SER A 15 -6.85 8.20 8.37
CA SER A 15 -6.84 9.44 9.15
C SER A 15 -7.15 9.14 10.63
N PRO A 16 -7.06 10.13 11.53
CA PRO A 16 -7.53 9.98 12.90
C PRO A 16 -9.02 9.66 13.03
N GLU A 17 -9.87 10.15 12.11
CA GLU A 17 -11.32 9.94 12.17
C GLU A 17 -11.82 8.75 11.33
N LYS A 18 -11.09 8.36 10.28
CA LYS A 18 -11.59 7.40 9.29
C LYS A 18 -10.49 6.46 8.78
N VAL A 19 -10.89 5.23 8.48
CA VAL A 19 -10.08 4.24 7.78
C VAL A 19 -10.84 3.76 6.55
N GLU A 20 -10.17 3.73 5.41
CA GLU A 20 -10.70 3.23 4.14
C GLU A 20 -9.80 2.14 3.58
N ILE A 21 -10.42 1.06 3.13
CA ILE A 21 -9.71 0.00 2.41
C ILE A 21 -9.29 0.55 1.05
N MET A 22 -8.06 0.25 0.65
CA MET A 22 -7.60 0.61 -0.68
C MET A 22 -8.29 -0.24 -1.74
N GLU A 23 -8.76 0.41 -2.79
CA GLU A 23 -9.45 -0.20 -3.92
C GLU A 23 -8.51 -0.39 -5.10
N VAL A 24 -8.80 -1.40 -5.91
CA VAL A 24 -8.10 -1.72 -7.15
C VAL A 24 -9.11 -1.87 -8.26
N ASP A 25 -8.64 -1.78 -9.51
CA ASP A 25 -9.51 -1.96 -10.67
C ASP A 25 -10.16 -3.37 -10.67
N PRO A 26 -11.43 -3.51 -11.09
CA PRO A 26 -12.12 -4.81 -11.15
C PRO A 26 -11.44 -5.87 -12.03
N SER A 27 -10.54 -5.47 -12.93
CA SER A 27 -9.73 -6.40 -13.74
C SER A 27 -8.57 -7.03 -12.99
N ALA A 28 -8.24 -6.54 -11.78
CA ALA A 28 -7.17 -7.08 -10.94
C ALA A 28 -7.49 -8.50 -10.47
N LYS A 29 -6.46 -9.35 -10.46
CA LYS A 29 -6.55 -10.75 -10.05
C LYS A 29 -5.78 -10.99 -8.76
N PRO A 30 -6.21 -11.97 -7.94
CA PRO A 30 -5.42 -12.43 -6.81
C PRO A 30 -4.00 -12.81 -7.25
N GLY A 31 -3.00 -12.22 -6.60
CA GLY A 31 -1.59 -12.42 -6.93
C GLY A 31 -0.98 -11.34 -7.83
N ASP A 32 -1.77 -10.40 -8.36
CA ASP A 32 -1.23 -9.27 -9.11
C ASP A 32 -0.29 -8.42 -8.25
N ILE A 33 0.87 -8.12 -8.82
CA ILE A 33 1.94 -7.42 -8.11
C ILE A 33 1.68 -5.92 -8.13
N VAL A 34 1.80 -5.28 -6.97
CA VAL A 34 1.77 -3.82 -6.83
C VAL A 34 3.19 -3.29 -6.72
N TYR A 35 3.56 -2.36 -7.60
CA TYR A 35 4.88 -1.71 -7.60
C TYR A 35 4.81 -0.31 -8.20
N CYS A 36 5.90 0.45 -8.08
CA CYS A 36 6.02 1.79 -8.66
C CYS A 36 7.45 2.01 -9.18
N GLU A 37 7.59 2.74 -10.28
CA GLU A 37 8.89 3.21 -10.78
C GLU A 37 9.35 4.46 -10.00
N PRO A 38 10.65 4.72 -9.85
CA PRO A 38 11.79 3.96 -10.39
C PRO A 38 12.24 2.79 -9.51
N PHE A 39 11.43 2.36 -8.53
CA PHE A 39 11.83 1.34 -7.56
C PHE A 39 11.72 -0.06 -8.17
N THR A 40 12.87 -0.73 -8.32
CA THR A 40 12.91 -2.10 -8.83
C THR A 40 12.17 -3.06 -7.91
N HIS A 41 11.29 -3.88 -8.47
CA HIS A 41 10.54 -4.88 -7.72
C HIS A 41 11.46 -6.04 -7.28
N ARG A 42 11.91 -5.99 -6.01
CA ARG A 42 12.73 -7.03 -5.36
C ARG A 42 12.34 -7.17 -3.88
N PRO A 43 11.17 -7.77 -3.58
CA PRO A 43 10.74 -7.94 -2.20
C PRO A 43 11.63 -8.97 -1.46
N ASP A 44 11.83 -8.77 -0.16
CA ASP A 44 12.39 -9.80 0.70
C ASP A 44 11.37 -10.95 0.85
N ALA A 45 11.86 -12.19 0.95
CA ALA A 45 10.98 -13.35 1.20
C ALA A 45 10.22 -13.24 2.53
N GLN A 46 10.86 -12.63 3.53
CA GLN A 46 10.26 -12.26 4.81
C GLN A 46 10.93 -10.99 5.31
N LEU A 47 10.15 -9.97 5.66
CA LEU A 47 10.69 -8.74 6.24
C LEU A 47 11.32 -9.03 7.59
N ASN A 48 12.60 -8.66 7.76
CA ASN A 48 13.30 -8.83 9.03
C ASN A 48 12.84 -7.77 10.05
N PRO A 49 12.20 -8.15 11.17
CA PRO A 49 11.70 -7.19 12.15
C PRO A 49 12.80 -6.31 12.77
N LYS A 50 14.03 -6.84 12.90
CA LYS A 50 15.17 -6.08 13.45
C LYS A 50 15.63 -4.95 12.54
N LYS A 51 15.40 -5.08 11.23
CA LYS A 51 15.77 -4.06 10.23
C LYS A 51 14.76 -2.93 10.11
N LYS A 52 13.55 -3.08 10.69
CA LYS A 52 12.52 -2.03 10.72
C LYS A 52 12.23 -1.44 9.33
N VAL A 53 12.29 -2.29 8.29
CA VAL A 53 12.12 -1.87 6.89
C VAL A 53 10.77 -1.18 6.68
N TRP A 54 9.70 -1.78 7.21
CA TRP A 54 8.35 -1.20 7.13
C TRP A 54 8.26 0.17 7.81
N GLU A 55 8.86 0.33 9.00
CA GLU A 55 8.86 1.61 9.72
C GLU A 55 9.56 2.72 8.93
N THR A 56 10.48 2.35 8.04
CA THR A 56 11.19 3.29 7.15
C THR A 56 10.38 3.61 5.89
N VAL A 57 9.58 2.65 5.39
CA VAL A 57 8.81 2.77 4.13
C VAL A 57 7.44 3.42 4.36
N ALA A 58 6.75 3.06 5.44
CA ALA A 58 5.38 3.49 5.72
C ALA A 58 5.15 5.01 5.75
N PRO A 59 6.08 5.84 6.27
CA PRO A 59 5.90 7.30 6.26
C PRO A 59 5.78 7.90 4.86
N ASP A 60 6.44 7.28 3.87
CA ASP A 60 6.44 7.73 2.47
C ASP A 60 5.28 7.13 1.65
N LEU A 61 4.49 6.23 2.24
CA LEU A 61 3.29 5.65 1.63
C LEU A 61 2.08 6.52 1.95
N MET A 62 1.49 7.13 0.92
CA MET A 62 0.38 8.05 1.09
C MET A 62 -0.58 8.06 -0.09
N VAL A 63 -1.81 8.47 0.17
CA VAL A 63 -2.80 8.76 -0.87
C VAL A 63 -2.58 10.20 -1.34
N SER A 64 -2.41 10.39 -2.65
CA SER A 64 -2.30 11.70 -3.27
C SER A 64 -3.62 12.47 -3.28
N GLU A 65 -3.57 13.74 -3.67
CA GLU A 65 -4.76 14.58 -3.88
C GLU A 65 -5.73 13.99 -4.93
N ASP A 66 -5.20 13.26 -5.92
CA ASP A 66 -6.00 12.55 -6.93
C ASP A 66 -6.65 11.26 -6.39
N GLY A 67 -6.41 10.89 -5.14
CA GLY A 67 -6.92 9.67 -4.53
C GLY A 67 -6.12 8.41 -4.85
N LYS A 68 -4.93 8.53 -5.45
CA LYS A 68 -4.07 7.40 -5.82
C LYS A 68 -3.07 7.10 -4.72
N ALA A 69 -2.81 5.82 -4.49
CA ALA A 69 -1.74 5.38 -3.62
C ALA A 69 -0.38 5.70 -4.25
N THR A 70 0.50 6.32 -3.49
CA THR A 70 1.84 6.71 -3.93
C THR A 70 2.88 6.31 -2.90
N TYR A 71 4.08 6.02 -3.38
CA TYR A 71 5.29 5.88 -2.59
C TYR A 71 6.29 6.92 -3.06
N LYS A 72 6.70 7.85 -2.18
CA LYS A 72 7.61 8.96 -2.55
C LYS A 72 7.14 9.73 -3.80
N GLY A 73 5.82 9.96 -3.91
CA GLY A 73 5.19 10.61 -5.06
C GLY A 73 5.02 9.75 -6.30
N SER A 74 5.56 8.53 -6.32
CA SER A 74 5.40 7.59 -7.44
C SER A 74 4.15 6.75 -7.27
N VAL A 75 3.29 6.69 -8.29
CA VAL A 75 2.00 5.99 -8.21
C VAL A 75 2.22 4.47 -8.13
N LEU A 76 1.54 3.83 -7.17
CA LEU A 76 1.50 2.38 -7.05
C LEU A 76 0.53 1.80 -8.07
N LEU A 77 1.07 0.97 -8.97
CA LEU A 77 0.34 0.34 -10.06
C LEU A 77 0.17 -1.16 -9.79
N VAL A 78 -1.06 -1.64 -9.96
CA VAL A 78 -1.43 -3.05 -9.95
C VAL A 78 -1.11 -3.64 -11.32
N ALA A 79 -0.29 -4.70 -11.34
CA ALA A 79 0.23 -5.33 -12.56
C ALA A 79 0.87 -4.34 -13.57
N GLY A 80 1.33 -3.18 -13.09
CA GLY A 80 1.87 -2.10 -13.93
C GLY A 80 0.84 -1.37 -14.79
N LYS A 81 -0.46 -1.54 -14.55
CA LYS A 81 -1.53 -1.01 -15.44
C LYS A 81 -2.41 0.03 -14.76
N THR A 82 -2.98 -0.31 -13.61
CA THR A 82 -4.03 0.49 -12.97
C THR A 82 -3.58 0.94 -11.58
N PRO A 83 -3.89 2.17 -11.15
CA PRO A 83 -3.53 2.62 -9.81
C PRO A 83 -4.37 1.94 -8.74
N MET A 84 -3.79 1.83 -7.55
CA MET A 84 -4.55 1.58 -6.32
C MET A 84 -5.10 2.91 -5.79
N THR A 85 -6.35 2.97 -5.33
CA THR A 85 -7.03 4.23 -4.96
C THR A 85 -7.74 4.16 -3.62
N ALA A 86 -7.92 5.30 -2.95
CA ALA A 86 -8.80 5.42 -1.78
C ALA A 86 -10.13 6.07 -2.18
N SER A 87 -11.22 5.64 -1.55
CA SER A 87 -12.57 6.09 -1.88
C SER A 87 -12.73 7.61 -1.72
N THR A 88 -12.46 8.15 -0.53
CA THR A 88 -12.64 9.58 -0.23
C THR A 88 -11.47 10.25 0.47
N LEU A 89 -10.61 9.50 1.17
CA LEU A 89 -9.46 10.08 1.86
C LEU A 89 -8.39 10.54 0.86
N ARG A 90 -7.82 11.72 1.12
CA ARG A 90 -6.77 12.36 0.31
C ARG A 90 -5.68 12.91 1.23
N ASN A 91 -4.44 12.91 0.76
CA ASN A 91 -3.28 13.42 1.52
C ASN A 91 -3.12 12.76 2.90
N VAL A 92 -3.44 11.48 3.01
CA VAL A 92 -3.31 10.68 4.23
C VAL A 92 -2.33 9.53 4.03
N ASN A 93 -1.76 9.01 5.11
CA ASN A 93 -0.90 7.84 5.05
C ASN A 93 -1.68 6.57 4.72
N VAL A 94 -1.00 5.67 4.00
CA VAL A 94 -1.43 4.29 3.82
C VAL A 94 -0.68 3.43 4.84
N LYS A 95 -1.42 2.62 5.59
CA LYS A 95 -0.90 1.76 6.66
C LYS A 95 -1.30 0.30 6.44
#